data_AF-A0A9X8C3D7-F1
#
_entry.id   AF-A0A9X8C3D7-F1
#
_cell.length_a   1.000
_cell.length_b   1.000
_cell.length_c   1.000
_cell.angle_alpha   90.00
_cell.angle_beta   90.00
_cell.angle_gamma   90.00
#
_symmetry.space_group_name_H-M   'P 1'
#
loop_
_entity.id
_entity.type
_entity.pdbx_description
1 polymer ?
#
loop_
_entity_poly.entity_id
_entity_poly.type
_entity_poly.pdbx_seq_one_letter_code
_entity_poly.pdbx_strand_id
1 'polypeptide(L)' 'MAEFKEQVLDILEEVCENDIVKENLDVQLFEEGILDSFAVVSLLVEFQERLDIEVSISDFDRDEWATPNMVIKKLEEIR' A
#
# COMPACT_ATOMS: atom_id res chain seq x y z
N MET A 1 -11.96 9.57 -8.82
CA MET A 1 -12.02 8.82 -7.54
C MET A 1 -11.73 7.33 -7.73
N ALA A 2 -11.98 6.72 -8.90
CA ALA A 2 -11.53 5.35 -9.19
C ALA A 2 -10.00 5.27 -9.44
N GLU A 3 -9.44 6.23 -10.17
CA GLU A 3 -8.03 6.22 -10.57
C GLU A 3 -7.05 6.13 -9.40
N PHE A 4 -7.26 6.88 -8.32
CA PHE A 4 -6.33 6.87 -7.18
C PHE A 4 -6.26 5.50 -6.52
N LYS A 5 -7.42 4.90 -6.23
CA LYS A 5 -7.51 3.55 -5.68
C LYS A 5 -6.84 2.54 -6.62
N GLU A 6 -7.13 2.62 -7.91
CA GLU A 6 -6.52 1.74 -8.90
C GLU A 6 -4.99 1.88 -8.94
N GLN A 7 -4.46 3.11 -8.88
CA GLN A 7 -3.01 3.37 -8.83
C GLN A 7 -2.37 2.77 -7.57
N VAL A 8 -2.99 2.93 -6.40
CA VAL A 8 -2.48 2.35 -5.15
C VAL A 8 -2.45 0.82 -5.24
N LEU A 9 -3.51 0.22 -5.80
CA LEU A 9 -3.59 -1.23 -5.99
C LEU A 9 -2.59 -1.75 -7.02
N ASP A 10 -2.30 -0.98 -8.06
CA ASP A 10 -1.29 -1.32 -9.06
C ASP A 10 0.11 -1.36 -8.43
N ILE A 11 0.45 -0.34 -7.65
CA ILE A 11 1.72 -0.28 -6.91
C ILE A 11 1.82 -1.41 -5.88
N LEU A 12 0.73 -1.68 -5.15
CA LEU A 12 0.69 -2.80 -4.21
C LEU A 12 0.90 -4.13 -4.94
N GLU A 13 0.24 -4.38 -6.07
CA GLU A 13 0.42 -5.61 -6.86
C GLU A 13 1.88 -5.74 -7.33
N GLU A 14 2.47 -4.68 -7.85
CA GLU A 14 3.84 -4.67 -8.34
C GLU A 14 4.85 -4.94 -7.22
N VAL A 15 4.68 -4.31 -6.05
CA VAL A 15 5.59 -4.47 -4.91
C VAL A 15 5.40 -5.80 -4.20
N CYS A 16 4.17 -6.27 -4.11
CA CYS A 16 3.83 -7.55 -3.50
C CYS A 16 4.02 -8.74 -4.46
N GLU A 17 4.27 -8.46 -5.74
CA GLU A 17 4.28 -9.44 -6.83
C GLU A 17 3.04 -10.36 -6.81
N ASN A 18 1.90 -9.82 -6.40
CA ASN A 18 0.71 -10.60 -6.09
C ASN A 18 -0.59 -9.82 -6.37
N ASP A 19 -1.41 -10.36 -7.26
CA ASP A 19 -2.68 -9.78 -7.68
C ASP A 19 -3.82 -9.92 -6.65
N ILE A 20 -3.58 -10.67 -5.56
CA ILE A 20 -4.56 -10.83 -4.46
C ILE A 20 -4.99 -9.50 -3.85
N VAL A 21 -4.14 -8.46 -3.91
CA VAL A 21 -4.46 -7.12 -3.41
C VAL A 21 -5.57 -6.45 -4.21
N LYS A 22 -5.72 -6.80 -5.49
CA LYS A 22 -6.81 -6.33 -6.38
C LYS A 22 -8.06 -7.19 -6.23
N GLU A 23 -7.91 -8.49 -6.00
CA GLU A 23 -9.04 -9.41 -5.78
C GLU A 23 -9.68 -9.25 -4.39
N ASN A 24 -8.86 -9.07 -3.36
CA ASN A 24 -9.29 -8.97 -1.97
C ASN A 24 -8.64 -7.77 -1.27
N LEU A 25 -9.41 -6.69 -1.15
CA LEU A 25 -8.95 -5.43 -0.56
C LEU A 25 -8.80 -5.48 0.96
N ASP A 26 -9.36 -6.51 1.60
CA ASP A 26 -9.31 -6.73 3.05
C ASP A 26 -8.33 -7.87 3.41
N VAL A 27 -7.48 -8.30 2.45
CA VAL A 27 -6.43 -9.28 2.69
C VAL A 27 -5.35 -8.72 3.62
N GLN A 28 -4.91 -9.53 4.58
CA GLN A 28 -3.86 -9.18 5.52
C GLN A 28 -2.49 -9.30 4.82
N LEU A 29 -1.94 -8.18 4.38
CA LEU A 29 -0.69 -8.11 3.62
C LEU A 29 0.49 -8.69 4.43
N PHE A 30 0.55 -8.38 5.72
CA PHE A 30 1.62 -8.86 6.60
C PHE A 30 1.41 -10.29 7.08
N GLU A 31 0.18 -10.68 7.44
CA GLU A 31 -0.08 -12.01 7.99
C GLU A 31 0.05 -13.09 6.91
N GLU A 32 -0.39 -12.81 5.68
CA GLU A 32 -0.24 -13.72 4.54
C GLU A 32 1.21 -13.73 3.99
N GLY A 33 2.10 -12.88 4.52
CA GLY A 33 3.48 -12.75 4.05
C GLY A 33 3.59 -12.15 2.65
N ILE A 34 2.58 -11.40 2.22
CA ILE A 34 2.54 -10.69 0.93
C ILE A 34 3.47 -9.47 0.99
N LEU A 35 3.56 -8.82 2.16
CA LEU A 35 4.29 -7.58 2.34
C LEU A 35 5.26 -7.68 3.53
N ASP A 36 6.54 -7.59 3.21
CA ASP A 36 7.65 -7.65 4.15
C ASP A 36 8.15 -6.26 4.57
N SER A 37 8.95 -6.20 5.65
CA SER A 37 9.55 -4.94 6.11
C SER A 37 10.42 -4.25 5.04
N PHE A 38 11.00 -5.02 4.11
CA PHE A 38 11.71 -4.47 2.95
C PHE A 38 10.76 -3.99 1.85
N ALA A 39 9.71 -4.77 1.56
CA ALA A 39 8.69 -4.40 0.58
C ALA A 39 7.97 -3.11 0.99
N VAL A 40 7.75 -2.86 2.29
CA VAL A 40 7.24 -1.58 2.80
C VAL A 40 8.08 -0.41 2.29
N VAL A 41 9.40 -0.49 2.40
CA VAL A 41 10.27 0.64 1.99
C VAL A 41 10.13 0.90 0.49
N SER A 42 10.13 -0.15 -0.33
CA SER A 42 9.89 -0.02 -1.78
C SER A 42 8.52 0.57 -2.07
N LEU A 43 7.48 0.14 -1.34
CA LEU A 43 6.13 0.66 -1.47
C LEU A 43 6.05 2.17 -1.21
N LEU A 44 6.67 2.64 -0.13
CA LEU A 44 6.68 4.05 0.24
C LEU A 44 7.39 4.91 -0.82
N VAL A 45 8.47 4.39 -1.42
CA VAL A 45 9.17 5.07 -2.51
C VAL A 45 8.28 5.17 -3.75
N GLU A 46 7.62 4.09 -4.16
CA GLU A 46 6.70 4.10 -5.30
C GLU A 46 5.52 5.06 -5.07
N PHE A 47 4.99 5.14 -3.85
CA PHE A 47 3.95 6.11 -3.51
C PHE A 47 4.43 7.56 -3.62
N GLN A 48 5.66 7.84 -3.20
CA GLN A 48 6.24 9.17 -3.40
C GLN A 48 6.42 9.49 -4.89
N GLU A 49 6.95 8.57 -5.69
CA GLU A 49 7.25 8.83 -7.11
C GLU A 49 5.98 8.90 -7.99
N ARG A 50 4.97 8.06 -7.72
CA ARG A 50 3.76 7.97 -8.55
C ARG A 50 2.58 8.80 -8.04
N LEU A 51 2.45 8.93 -6.72
CA LEU A 51 1.33 9.63 -6.09
C LEU A 51 1.73 10.99 -5.50
N ASP A 52 3.02 11.34 -5.48
CA ASP A 52 3.57 12.53 -4.83
C ASP A 52 3.28 12.56 -3.31
N ILE A 53 3.14 11.38 -2.69
CA ILE A 53 2.85 11.21 -1.26
C ILE A 53 4.11 10.69 -0.56
N GLU A 54 4.74 11.55 0.25
CA GLU A 54 5.87 11.16 1.10
C GLU A 54 5.38 10.62 2.44
N VAL A 55 5.62 9.33 2.70
CA VAL A 55 5.32 8.71 3.99
C VAL A 55 6.63 8.31 4.66
N SER A 56 6.86 8.85 5.85
CA SER A 56 8.02 8.49 6.66
C SER A 56 7.82 7.12 7.30
N ILE A 57 8.88 6.30 7.36
CA ILE A 57 8.88 5.01 8.08
C ILE A 57 8.49 5.19 9.56
N SER A 58 8.78 6.35 10.16
CA SER A 58 8.37 6.66 11.53
C SER A 58 6.86 6.82 11.70
N ASP A 59 6.16 7.28 10.66
CA ASP A 59 4.70 7.43 10.60
C ASP A 59 4.01 6.18 10.02
N PHE A 60 4.81 5.22 9.55
CA PHE A 60 4.32 3.96 9.03
C PHE A 60 3.87 3.06 10.17
N ASP A 61 2.58 2.73 10.18
CA ASP A 61 1.97 1.83 11.15
C ASP A 61 1.45 0.57 10.45
N ARG A 62 1.90 -0.60 10.90
CA ARG A 62 1.53 -1.89 10.27
C ARG A 62 0.05 -2.18 10.42
N ASP A 63 -0.58 -1.76 11.52
CA ASP A 63 -2.00 -1.98 11.75
C ASP A 63 -2.84 -1.07 10.83
N GLU A 64 -2.37 0.15 10.54
CA GLU A 64 -3.03 1.06 9.60
C GLU A 64 -2.76 0.72 8.12
N TRP A 65 -1.78 -0.13 7.84
CA TRP A 65 -1.41 -0.56 6.48
C TRP A 65 -1.63 -2.06 6.28
N ALA A 66 -2.37 -2.69 7.20
CA ALA A 66 -2.54 -4.14 7.26
C ALA A 66 -3.23 -4.71 6.01
N THR A 67 -4.07 -3.91 5.35
CA THR A 67 -4.85 -4.33 4.19
C THR A 67 -4.80 -3.26 3.09
N PRO A 68 -4.95 -3.63 1.80
CA PRO A 68 -5.00 -2.67 0.70
C PRO A 68 -6.00 -1.53 0.95
N ASN A 69 -7.18 -1.85 1.48
CA ASN A 69 -8.22 -0.87 1.77
C ASN A 69 -7.79 0.16 2.82
N MET A 70 -7.07 -0.28 3.86
CA MET A 70 -6.53 0.63 4.87
C MET A 70 -5.40 1.50 4.33
N VAL A 71 -4.49 0.94 3.51
CA VAL A 71 -3.44 1.70 2.83
C VAL A 71 -4.04 2.81 1.97
N ILE A 72 -5.02 2.49 1.12
CA ILE A 72 -5.72 3.46 0.28
C ILE A 72 -6.31 4.57 1.15
N LYS A 73 -7.04 4.21 2.21
CA LYS A 73 -7.66 5.17 3.11
C LYS A 73 -6.62 6.08 3.77
N LYS A 74 -5.50 5.52 4.23
CA LYS A 74 -4.43 6.29 4.87
C LYS A 74 -3.79 7.28 3.90
N LEU A 75 -3.54 6.85 2.66
CA LEU A 75 -3.02 7.72 1.62
C LEU A 75 -4.03 8.82 1.22
N GLU A 76 -5.33 8.51 1.21
CA GLU A 76 -6.38 9.53 1.02
C GLU A 76 -6.44 10.55 2.17
N GLU A 77 -6.09 10.18 3.41
CA GLU A 77 -6.03 11.10 4.55
C GLU A 77 -4.78 11.98 4.55
N ILE A 78 -3.68 11.52 3.95
CA ILE A 78 -2.41 12.27 3.87
C ILE A 78 -2.42 13.30 2.74
N ARG A 79 -3.14 12.99 1.65
CA ARG A 79 -3.28 13.83 0.46
C ARG A 79 -4.04 15.15 0.70
#